data_AF-A0A3M1GUS3-F1
#
_entry.id   AF-A0A3M1GUS3-F1
#
_cell.length_a   1.000
_cell.length_b   1.000
_cell.length_c   1.000
_cell.angle_alpha   90.00
_cell.angle_beta   90.00
_cell.angle_gamma   90.00
#
_symmetry.space_group_name_H-M   'P 1'
#
loop_
_entity.id
_entity.type
_entity.pdbx_description
1 polymer ?
#
loop_
_entity_poly.entity_id
_entity_poly.type
_entity_poly.pdbx_seq_one_letter_code
_entity_poly.pdbx_strand_id
1 'polypeptide(L)'
;VSTPQEAVNYMGMDTVKALVLSINAFAQYEGAQLGGITLEALWNHSLVTAGYAKTIAREAGAGNRAVDEAFVAGMLHDAGKLALAANFAEEYEQVIELKKEEEIDTLAAEEKVFGMAHPDVGGHLLGFWGLPTAVVDAVSWHHDPMACLEHRFDALACVHAANAWAHAGEEEDPPKIDEAFYAEIGMDDSLDYWRDACLEPDTEDSAAV
;
A
#
# COMPACT_ATOMS: atom_id res chain seq x y z
N VAL A 1 -19.56 16.50 -12.74
CA VAL A 1 -18.22 16.70 -13.34
C VAL A 1 -18.20 18.10 -13.89
N SER A 2 -17.48 19.01 -13.23
CA SER A 2 -17.61 20.46 -13.50
C SER A 2 -16.32 21.07 -14.06
N THR A 3 -15.21 20.33 -14.07
CA THR A 3 -13.95 20.75 -14.69
C THR A 3 -13.24 19.60 -15.42
N PRO A 4 -12.40 19.90 -16.43
CA PRO A 4 -11.56 18.90 -17.10
C PRO A 4 -10.59 18.18 -16.16
N GLN A 5 -10.05 18.85 -15.14
CA GLN A 5 -9.21 18.20 -14.11
C GLN A 5 -9.98 17.19 -13.26
N GLU A 6 -11.22 17.51 -12.85
CA GLU A 6 -12.08 16.54 -12.18
C GLU A 6 -12.41 15.33 -13.07
N ALA A 7 -12.58 15.56 -14.39
CA ALA A 7 -12.83 14.49 -15.34
C ALA A 7 -11.60 13.57 -15.54
N VAL A 8 -10.38 14.13 -15.55
CA VAL A 8 -9.13 13.37 -15.61
C VAL A 8 -8.90 12.56 -14.32
N ASN A 9 -9.17 13.16 -13.16
CA ASN A 9 -9.05 12.46 -11.87
C ASN A 9 -10.07 11.31 -11.73
N TYR A 10 -11.30 11.50 -12.22
CA TYR A 10 -12.31 10.43 -12.24
C TYR A 10 -11.93 9.31 -13.22
N MET A 11 -11.41 9.65 -14.41
CA MET A 11 -10.92 8.64 -15.37
C MET A 11 -9.70 7.87 -14.84
N GLY A 12 -8.83 8.51 -14.06
CA GLY A 12 -7.71 7.85 -13.38
C GLY A 12 -8.18 6.77 -12.41
N MET A 13 -9.21 7.06 -11.60
CA MET A 13 -9.77 6.11 -10.62
C MET A 13 -10.43 4.89 -11.27
N ASP A 14 -11.16 5.07 -12.37
CA ASP A 14 -11.71 3.95 -13.14
C ASP A 14 -10.61 3.11 -13.81
N THR A 15 -9.53 3.75 -14.26
CA THR A 15 -8.33 3.07 -14.77
C THR A 15 -7.63 2.28 -13.66
N VAL A 16 -7.57 2.82 -12.44
CA VAL A 16 -7.04 2.08 -11.29
C VAL A 16 -7.86 0.86 -10.99
N LYS A 17 -9.19 1.00 -10.91
CA LYS A 17 -10.08 -0.15 -10.69
C LYS A 17 -9.88 -1.21 -11.77
N ALA A 18 -9.74 -0.80 -13.02
CA ALA A 18 -9.45 -1.72 -14.11
C ALA A 18 -8.08 -2.42 -13.98
N LEU A 19 -7.03 -1.71 -13.52
CA LEU A 19 -5.71 -2.29 -13.25
C LEU A 19 -5.75 -3.27 -12.08
N VAL A 20 -6.37 -2.88 -10.96
CA VAL A 20 -6.59 -3.74 -9.80
C VAL A 20 -7.38 -4.99 -10.18
N LEU A 21 -8.47 -4.85 -10.95
CA LEU A 21 -9.25 -5.97 -11.45
C LEU A 21 -8.46 -6.86 -12.42
N SER A 22 -7.57 -6.27 -13.22
CA SER A 22 -6.68 -7.04 -14.11
C SER A 22 -5.68 -7.85 -13.30
N ILE A 23 -5.09 -7.27 -12.24
CA ILE A 23 -4.20 -7.99 -11.32
C ILE A 23 -4.97 -9.14 -10.63
N ASN A 24 -6.21 -8.91 -10.18
CA ASN A 24 -7.07 -9.97 -9.63
C ASN A 24 -7.25 -11.14 -10.60
N ALA A 25 -7.46 -10.84 -11.89
CA ALA A 25 -7.61 -11.86 -12.92
C ALA A 25 -6.34 -12.69 -13.13
N PHE A 26 -5.15 -12.13 -12.90
CA PHE A 26 -3.87 -12.85 -12.95
C PHE A 26 -3.57 -13.62 -11.66
N ALA A 27 -4.03 -13.13 -10.50
CA ALA A 27 -3.87 -13.81 -9.20
C ALA A 27 -4.62 -15.15 -9.10
N GLN A 28 -5.60 -15.40 -9.97
CA GLN A 28 -6.33 -16.68 -10.03
C GLN A 28 -5.50 -17.88 -10.53
N TYR A 29 -4.25 -17.66 -10.95
CA TYR A 29 -3.32 -18.76 -11.21
C TYR A 29 -2.70 -19.25 -9.90
N GLU A 30 -3.28 -20.32 -9.33
CA GLU A 30 -2.76 -21.01 -8.14
C GLU A 30 -1.27 -21.37 -8.29
N GLY A 31 -0.44 -20.93 -7.34
CA GLY A 31 0.96 -21.35 -7.23
C GLY A 31 1.98 -20.63 -8.10
N ALA A 32 1.62 -19.52 -8.76
CA ALA A 32 2.59 -18.69 -9.46
C ALA A 32 3.54 -18.00 -8.44
N GLN A 33 4.82 -18.35 -8.50
CA GLN A 33 5.89 -17.69 -7.76
C GLN A 33 6.63 -16.73 -8.69
N LEU A 34 6.91 -15.54 -8.19
CA LEU A 34 7.76 -14.56 -8.86
C LEU A 34 8.85 -14.16 -7.87
N GLY A 35 10.09 -14.55 -8.15
CA GLY A 35 11.22 -14.19 -7.30
C GLY A 35 11.09 -14.67 -5.84
N GLY A 36 10.49 -15.84 -5.61
CA GLY A 36 10.19 -16.33 -4.26
C GLY A 36 8.97 -15.68 -3.57
N ILE A 37 8.32 -14.68 -4.18
CA ILE A 37 7.05 -14.12 -3.70
C ILE A 37 5.88 -14.97 -4.21
N THR A 38 4.95 -15.30 -3.32
CA THR A 38 3.64 -15.84 -3.71
C THR A 38 2.72 -14.70 -4.11
N LEU A 39 2.26 -14.68 -5.37
CA LEU A 39 1.32 -13.68 -5.88
C LEU A 39 0.04 -13.57 -5.05
N GLU A 40 -0.46 -14.70 -4.55
CA GLU A 40 -1.63 -14.76 -3.65
C GLU A 40 -1.38 -14.03 -2.33
N ALA A 41 -0.21 -14.22 -1.71
CA ALA A 41 0.15 -13.54 -0.47
C ALA A 41 0.25 -12.03 -0.67
N LEU A 42 0.93 -11.60 -1.74
CA LEU A 42 1.06 -10.18 -2.09
C LEU A 42 -0.31 -9.53 -2.35
N TRP A 43 -1.20 -10.25 -3.04
CA TRP A 43 -2.56 -9.81 -3.31
C TRP A 43 -3.40 -9.69 -2.05
N ASN A 44 -3.38 -10.71 -1.19
CA ASN A 44 -4.13 -10.73 0.07
C ASN A 44 -3.67 -9.59 0.99
N HIS A 45 -2.35 -9.39 1.12
CA HIS A 45 -1.78 -8.27 1.86
C HIS A 45 -2.25 -6.92 1.32
N SER A 46 -2.20 -6.74 0.00
CA SER A 46 -2.67 -5.51 -0.65
C SER A 46 -4.16 -5.26 -0.42
N LEU A 47 -4.99 -6.31 -0.46
CA LEU A 47 -6.43 -6.21 -0.24
C LEU A 47 -6.78 -5.84 1.21
N VAL A 48 -6.12 -6.48 2.18
CA VAL A 48 -6.29 -6.16 3.61
C VAL A 48 -5.84 -4.72 3.88
N THR A 49 -4.67 -4.35 3.39
CA THR A 49 -4.14 -2.97 3.52
C THR A 49 -5.07 -1.94 2.88
N ALA A 50 -5.62 -2.22 1.70
CA ALA A 50 -6.60 -1.35 1.04
C ALA A 50 -7.89 -1.20 1.86
N GLY A 51 -8.40 -2.30 2.42
CA GLY A 51 -9.56 -2.31 3.30
C GLY A 51 -9.33 -1.44 4.54
N TYR A 52 -8.20 -1.64 5.22
CA TYR A 52 -7.83 -0.87 6.41
C TYR A 52 -7.63 0.61 6.09
N ALA A 53 -6.90 0.95 5.02
CA ALA A 53 -6.70 2.34 4.61
C ALA A 53 -8.02 3.05 4.31
N LYS A 54 -8.97 2.35 3.69
CA LYS A 54 -10.34 2.84 3.43
C LYS A 54 -11.11 3.06 4.73
N THR A 55 -11.03 2.12 5.68
CA THR A 55 -11.69 2.24 6.99
C THR A 55 -11.13 3.43 7.77
N ILE A 56 -9.80 3.57 7.86
CA ILE A 56 -9.14 4.72 8.52
C ILE A 56 -9.64 6.04 7.93
N ALA A 57 -9.65 6.17 6.60
CA ALA A 57 -10.10 7.39 5.94
C ALA A 57 -11.58 7.71 6.27
N ARG A 58 -12.45 6.70 6.34
CA ARG A 58 -13.87 6.87 6.69
C ARG A 58 -14.06 7.28 8.14
N GLU A 59 -13.39 6.59 9.05
CA GLU A 59 -13.45 6.84 10.49
C GLU A 59 -12.88 8.21 10.87
N ALA A 60 -11.89 8.70 10.12
CA ALA A 60 -11.39 10.07 10.22
C ALA A 60 -12.35 11.14 9.66
N GLY A 61 -13.50 10.75 9.09
CA GLY A 61 -14.47 11.65 8.49
C GLY A 61 -14.02 12.27 7.17
N ALA A 62 -13.09 11.64 6.46
CA ALA A 62 -12.59 12.14 5.18
C ALA A 62 -13.67 12.10 4.08
N GLY A 63 -13.58 13.00 3.11
CA GLY A 63 -14.49 13.02 1.97
C GLY A 63 -14.31 11.79 1.07
N ASN A 64 -15.37 11.40 0.33
CA ASN A 64 -15.37 10.21 -0.54
C ASN A 64 -14.15 10.08 -1.45
N ARG A 65 -13.65 11.20 -1.99
CA ARG A 65 -12.46 11.20 -2.84
C ARG A 65 -11.21 10.71 -2.09
N ALA A 66 -10.99 11.19 -0.86
CA ALA A 66 -9.86 10.77 -0.05
C ALA A 66 -9.98 9.30 0.40
N VAL A 67 -11.20 8.84 0.67
CA VAL A 67 -11.49 7.43 0.94
C VAL A 67 -11.15 6.54 -0.26
N ASP A 68 -11.54 6.94 -1.46
CA ASP A 68 -11.20 6.22 -2.70
C ASP A 68 -9.69 6.22 -2.97
N GLU A 69 -9.02 7.37 -2.78
CA GLU A 69 -7.57 7.52 -2.91
C GLU A 69 -6.82 6.63 -1.89
N ALA A 70 -7.28 6.55 -0.63
CA ALA A 70 -6.69 5.69 0.39
C ALA A 70 -6.83 4.19 0.06
N PHE A 71 -8.02 3.75 -0.38
CA PHE A 71 -8.24 2.37 -0.83
C PHE A 71 -7.30 2.01 -1.99
N VAL A 72 -7.23 2.88 -3.00
CA VAL A 72 -6.37 2.67 -4.17
C VAL A 72 -4.90 2.63 -3.80
N ALA A 73 -4.45 3.56 -2.97
CA ALA A 73 -3.08 3.60 -2.52
C ALA A 73 -2.72 2.32 -1.73
N GLY A 74 -3.60 1.88 -0.82
CA GLY A 74 -3.39 0.62 -0.09
C GLY A 74 -3.36 -0.60 -1.01
N MET A 75 -4.12 -0.59 -2.10
CA MET A 75 -4.11 -1.69 -3.07
C MET A 75 -2.83 -1.73 -3.93
N LEU A 76 -2.17 -0.59 -4.10
CA LEU A 76 -1.03 -0.42 -5.00
C LEU A 76 0.30 -0.16 -4.28
N HIS A 77 0.31 -0.06 -2.96
CA HIS A 77 1.49 0.33 -2.18
C HIS A 77 2.72 -0.55 -2.47
N ASP A 78 2.48 -1.84 -2.69
CA ASP A 78 3.49 -2.85 -2.97
C ASP A 78 3.65 -3.17 -4.47
N ALA A 79 3.10 -2.36 -5.37
CA ALA A 79 3.21 -2.58 -6.82
C ALA A 79 4.68 -2.63 -7.31
N GLY A 80 5.59 -1.97 -6.60
CA GLY A 80 7.03 -2.06 -6.86
C GLY A 80 7.60 -3.48 -6.67
N LYS A 81 7.15 -4.22 -5.65
CA LYS A 81 7.57 -5.61 -5.40
C LYS A 81 7.18 -6.50 -6.58
N LEU A 82 5.94 -6.35 -7.06
CA LEU A 82 5.46 -7.08 -8.24
C LEU A 82 6.27 -6.72 -9.49
N ALA A 83 6.55 -5.43 -9.71
CA ALA A 83 7.32 -4.99 -10.86
C ALA A 83 8.75 -5.54 -10.84
N LEU A 84 9.41 -5.51 -9.68
CA LEU A 84 10.75 -6.07 -9.52
C LEU A 84 10.73 -7.59 -9.71
N ALA A 85 9.89 -8.33 -8.99
CA ALA A 85 9.84 -9.78 -9.06
C ALA A 85 9.42 -10.34 -10.43
N ALA A 86 8.56 -9.63 -11.17
CA ALA A 86 8.12 -10.06 -12.51
C ALA A 86 9.19 -9.86 -13.59
N ASN A 87 10.10 -8.89 -13.42
CA ASN A 87 11.11 -8.53 -14.43
C ASN A 87 12.53 -8.98 -14.07
N PHE A 88 12.81 -9.18 -12.78
CA PHE A 88 14.12 -9.49 -12.19
C PHE A 88 13.99 -10.61 -11.16
N ALA A 89 13.40 -11.74 -11.57
CA ALA A 89 13.05 -12.83 -10.65
C ALA A 89 14.28 -13.42 -9.93
N GLU A 90 15.41 -13.60 -10.62
CA GLU A 90 16.64 -14.14 -10.02
C GLU A 90 17.23 -13.18 -8.98
N GLU A 91 17.24 -11.87 -9.27
CA GLU A 91 17.71 -10.85 -8.32
C GLU A 91 16.75 -10.70 -7.13
N TYR A 92 15.45 -10.83 -7.36
CA TYR A 92 14.49 -10.77 -6.25
C TYR A 92 14.57 -12.02 -5.35
N GLU A 93 14.89 -13.21 -5.90
CA GLU A 93 15.26 -14.36 -5.07
C GLU A 93 16.47 -14.05 -4.17
N GLN A 94 17.48 -13.34 -4.68
CA GLN A 94 18.62 -12.90 -3.86
C GLN A 94 18.20 -11.93 -2.76
N VAL A 95 17.20 -11.06 -2.99
CA VAL A 95 16.63 -10.21 -1.94
C VAL A 95 16.04 -11.06 -0.81
N ILE A 96 15.26 -12.09 -1.15
CA ILE A 96 14.65 -12.99 -0.17
C ILE A 96 15.72 -13.78 0.61
N GLU A 97 16.74 -14.27 -0.07
CA GLU A 97 17.87 -14.96 0.56
C GLU A 97 18.64 -14.02 1.50
N LEU A 98 18.97 -12.80 1.04
CA LEU A 98 19.74 -11.82 1.81
C LEU A 98 18.99 -11.33 3.06
N LYS A 99 17.67 -11.07 2.93
CA LYS A 99 16.79 -10.73 4.06
C LYS A 99 16.94 -11.76 5.19
N LYS A 100 16.94 -13.05 4.83
CA LYS A 100 17.04 -14.16 5.76
C LYS A 100 18.45 -14.37 6.31
N GLU A 101 19.48 -14.25 5.46
CA GLU A 101 20.87 -14.49 5.87
C GLU A 101 21.41 -13.41 6.79
N GLU A 102 21.04 -12.16 6.56
CA GLU A 102 21.54 -11.01 7.33
C GLU A 102 20.57 -10.49 8.38
N GLU A 103 19.37 -11.07 8.50
CA GLU A 103 18.30 -10.65 9.43
C GLU A 103 17.96 -9.15 9.29
N ILE A 104 17.86 -8.68 8.05
CA ILE A 104 17.50 -7.29 7.70
C ILE A 104 16.07 -7.21 7.16
N ASP A 105 15.51 -6.01 7.09
CA ASP A 105 14.20 -5.81 6.48
C ASP A 105 14.25 -5.90 4.94
N THR A 106 13.06 -5.95 4.33
CA THR A 106 12.92 -6.06 2.88
C THR A 106 13.52 -4.86 2.15
N LEU A 107 13.40 -3.64 2.69
CA LEU A 107 13.88 -2.42 2.02
C LEU A 107 15.41 -2.42 1.95
N ALA A 108 16.07 -2.75 3.06
CA ALA A 108 17.52 -2.84 3.13
C ALA A 108 18.07 -3.95 2.20
N ALA A 109 17.36 -5.07 2.08
CA ALA A 109 17.73 -6.14 1.17
C ALA A 109 17.57 -5.70 -0.30
N GLU A 110 16.45 -5.05 -0.65
CA GLU A 110 16.23 -4.49 -1.99
C GLU A 110 17.27 -3.43 -2.35
N GLU A 111 17.59 -2.51 -1.43
CA GLU A 111 18.64 -1.50 -1.65
C GLU A 111 20.01 -2.12 -1.92
N LYS A 112 20.36 -3.22 -1.24
CA LYS A 112 21.64 -3.92 -1.47
C LYS A 112 21.72 -4.59 -2.84
N VAL A 113 20.61 -5.14 -3.33
CA VAL A 113 20.57 -5.88 -4.61
C VAL A 113 20.32 -4.94 -5.80
N PHE A 114 19.34 -4.06 -5.68
CA PHE A 114 18.86 -3.19 -6.77
C PHE A 114 19.36 -1.74 -6.68
N GLY A 115 19.84 -1.29 -5.51
CA GLY A 115 20.19 0.12 -5.29
C GLY A 115 18.98 1.04 -5.07
N MET A 116 17.78 0.47 -4.92
CA MET A 116 16.52 1.15 -4.62
C MET A 116 15.54 0.14 -4.01
N ALA A 117 14.49 0.63 -3.35
CA ALA A 117 13.46 -0.22 -2.75
C ALA A 117 12.15 -0.17 -3.54
N HIS A 118 11.24 -1.11 -3.26
CA HIS A 118 9.93 -1.17 -3.92
C HIS A 118 9.08 0.10 -3.80
N PRO A 119 9.13 0.94 -2.74
CA PRO A 119 8.36 2.17 -2.69
C PRO A 119 8.81 3.15 -3.79
N ASP A 120 10.11 3.23 -4.07
CA ASP A 120 10.67 4.08 -5.12
C ASP A 120 10.16 3.62 -6.49
N VAL A 121 10.24 2.32 -6.76
CA VAL A 121 9.81 1.72 -8.04
C VAL A 121 8.31 1.91 -8.24
N GLY A 122 7.51 1.62 -7.22
CA GLY A 122 6.06 1.78 -7.24
C GLY A 122 5.65 3.23 -7.45
N GLY A 123 6.23 4.15 -6.68
CA GLY A 123 5.97 5.59 -6.79
C GLY A 123 6.25 6.13 -8.18
N HIS A 124 7.42 5.80 -8.75
CA HIS A 124 7.78 6.22 -10.11
C HIS A 124 6.84 5.63 -11.17
N LEU A 125 6.49 4.34 -11.06
CA LEU A 125 5.57 3.68 -11.99
C LEU A 125 4.20 4.36 -12.00
N LEU A 126 3.63 4.61 -10.81
CA LEU A 126 2.32 5.23 -10.67
C LEU A 126 2.35 6.72 -11.08
N GLY A 127 3.42 7.43 -10.78
CA GLY A 127 3.63 8.78 -11.28
C GLY A 127 3.65 8.83 -12.81
N PHE A 128 4.34 7.88 -13.45
CA PHE A 128 4.39 7.77 -14.91
C PHE A 128 3.03 7.43 -15.53
N TRP A 129 2.21 6.61 -14.86
CA TRP A 129 0.84 6.31 -15.27
C TRP A 129 -0.15 7.46 -15.02
N GLY A 130 0.27 8.54 -14.36
CA GLY A 130 -0.55 9.74 -14.15
C GLY A 130 -1.54 9.61 -13.00
N LEU A 131 -1.22 8.79 -11.99
CA LEU A 131 -2.06 8.64 -10.80
C LEU A 131 -2.10 9.94 -9.97
N PRO A 132 -3.15 10.16 -9.17
CA PRO A 132 -3.21 11.30 -8.26
C PRO A 132 -2.01 11.34 -7.31
N THR A 133 -1.48 12.54 -7.05
CA THR A 133 -0.30 12.74 -6.19
C THR A 133 -0.46 12.11 -4.81
N ALA A 134 -1.64 12.17 -4.20
CA ALA A 134 -1.91 11.52 -2.91
C ALA A 134 -1.68 9.99 -2.94
N VAL A 135 -2.00 9.33 -4.07
CA VAL A 135 -1.74 7.89 -4.26
C VAL A 135 -0.24 7.64 -4.46
N VAL A 136 0.41 8.46 -5.29
CA VAL A 136 1.84 8.34 -5.58
C VAL A 136 2.68 8.56 -4.31
N ASP A 137 2.37 9.59 -3.53
CA ASP A 137 3.05 9.90 -2.26
C ASP A 137 2.84 8.77 -1.25
N ALA A 138 1.61 8.26 -1.12
CA ALA A 138 1.33 7.13 -0.26
C ALA A 138 2.18 5.90 -0.65
N VAL A 139 2.25 5.56 -1.94
CA VAL A 139 3.09 4.43 -2.40
C VAL A 139 4.58 4.72 -2.19
N SER A 140 5.04 5.95 -2.39
CA SER A 140 6.47 6.27 -2.28
C SER A 140 6.97 6.31 -0.84
N TRP A 141 6.12 6.72 0.11
CA TRP A 141 6.54 7.09 1.46
C TRP A 141 5.88 6.24 2.56
N HIS A 142 5.08 5.21 2.24
CA HIS A 142 4.36 4.42 3.27
C HIS A 142 5.27 3.71 4.29
N HIS A 143 6.56 3.53 4.01
CA HIS A 143 7.54 3.00 4.97
C HIS A 143 8.22 4.08 5.81
N ASP A 144 8.28 5.32 5.33
CA ASP A 144 8.89 6.47 6.01
C ASP A 144 8.08 7.74 5.69
N PRO A 145 6.93 7.93 6.35
CA PRO A 145 6.03 9.04 6.02
C PRO A 145 6.62 10.40 6.38
N MET A 146 7.60 10.46 7.30
CA MET A 146 8.33 11.67 7.70
C MET A 146 9.29 12.17 6.62
N ALA A 147 9.67 11.33 5.65
CA ALA A 147 10.48 11.75 4.51
C ALA A 147 9.65 12.46 3.41
N CYS A 148 8.32 12.39 3.48
CA CYS A 148 7.44 13.16 2.60
C CYS A 148 7.56 14.67 2.90
N LEU A 149 7.50 15.53 1.88
CA LEU A 149 7.64 16.97 2.07
C LEU A 149 6.43 17.63 2.76
N GLU A 150 5.24 17.03 2.62
CA GLU A 150 4.00 17.59 3.13
C GLU A 150 3.37 16.66 4.16
N HIS A 151 3.33 17.09 5.42
CA HIS A 151 2.71 16.34 6.51
C HIS A 151 1.26 16.79 6.71
N ARG A 152 0.33 15.89 6.45
CA ARG A 152 -1.10 16.07 6.66
C ARG A 152 -1.78 14.72 6.77
N PHE A 153 -3.02 14.72 7.24
CA PHE A 153 -3.88 13.55 7.08
C PHE A 153 -4.35 13.42 5.63
N ASP A 154 -3.89 12.36 4.95
CA ASP A 154 -4.32 11.95 3.61
C ASP A 154 -4.11 10.43 3.39
N ALA A 155 -4.06 9.99 2.12
CA ALA A 155 -3.85 8.59 1.77
C ALA A 155 -2.54 8.01 2.33
N LEU A 156 -1.46 8.79 2.47
CA LEU A 156 -0.21 8.32 3.05
C LEU A 156 -0.41 7.92 4.52
N ALA A 157 -1.07 8.78 5.30
CA ALA A 157 -1.38 8.49 6.70
C ALA A 157 -2.26 7.24 6.85
N CYS A 158 -3.21 7.04 5.94
CA CYS A 158 -4.05 5.84 5.96
C CYS A 158 -3.26 4.57 5.61
N VAL A 159 -2.45 4.60 4.55
CA VAL A 159 -1.71 3.43 4.06
C VAL A 159 -0.59 3.03 5.01
N HIS A 160 0.13 3.99 5.59
CA HIS A 160 1.20 3.70 6.54
C HIS A 160 0.67 2.91 7.77
N ALA A 161 -0.41 3.36 8.39
CA ALA A 161 -1.04 2.63 9.49
C ALA A 161 -1.63 1.28 9.07
N ALA A 162 -2.37 1.28 7.95
CA ALA A 162 -2.96 0.06 7.41
C ALA A 162 -1.92 -1.02 7.13
N ASN A 163 -0.78 -0.65 6.53
CA ASN A 163 0.30 -1.57 6.20
C ASN A 163 0.91 -2.19 7.46
N ALA A 164 1.17 -1.39 8.49
CA ALA A 164 1.67 -1.87 9.78
C ALA A 164 0.72 -2.87 10.45
N TRP A 165 -0.59 -2.62 10.39
CA TRP A 165 -1.58 -3.51 11.00
C TRP A 165 -1.91 -4.74 10.15
N ALA A 166 -1.84 -4.66 8.83
CA ALA A 166 -2.02 -5.81 7.94
C ALA A 166 -0.94 -6.88 8.16
N HIS A 167 0.28 -6.48 8.52
CA HIS A 167 1.38 -7.40 8.88
C HIS A 167 1.26 -7.97 10.30
N ALA A 168 0.36 -7.45 11.15
CA ALA A 168 0.27 -7.84 12.56
C ALA A 168 -0.25 -9.28 12.69
N GLY A 169 0.69 -10.23 12.89
CA GLY A 169 0.41 -11.65 13.06
C GLY A 169 1.03 -12.57 12.00
N GLU A 170 1.64 -12.01 10.94
CA GLU A 170 2.25 -12.78 9.85
C GLU A 170 3.79 -12.67 9.79
N GLU A 171 4.38 -11.57 10.26
CA GLU A 171 5.84 -11.36 10.27
C GLU A 171 6.45 -11.28 11.69
N GLU A 172 7.72 -11.67 11.82
CA GLU A 172 8.48 -11.61 13.09
C GLU A 172 8.85 -10.16 13.49
N ASP A 173 8.98 -9.23 12.54
CA ASP A 173 9.22 -7.79 12.80
C ASP A 173 8.37 -6.94 11.82
N PRO A 174 7.08 -6.72 12.13
CA PRO A 174 6.19 -5.96 11.24
C PRO A 174 6.60 -4.49 11.15
N PRO A 175 6.27 -3.79 10.04
CA PRO A 175 6.48 -2.35 9.92
C PRO A 175 5.91 -1.60 11.14
N LYS A 176 6.70 -0.71 11.72
CA LYS A 176 6.29 0.06 12.89
C LYS A 176 5.57 1.33 12.46
N ILE A 177 4.57 1.69 13.25
CA ILE A 177 3.90 2.98 13.15
C ILE A 177 4.89 4.09 13.50
N ASP A 178 4.98 5.12 12.65
CA ASP A 178 5.71 6.35 12.92
C ASP A 178 4.88 7.27 13.82
N GLU A 179 5.06 7.13 15.13
CA GLU A 179 4.35 7.94 16.13
C GLU A 179 4.65 9.45 15.98
N ALA A 180 5.85 9.82 15.51
CA ALA A 180 6.21 11.22 15.33
C ALA A 180 5.41 11.86 14.20
N PHE A 181 5.23 11.13 13.10
CA PHE A 181 4.37 11.53 11.99
C PHE A 181 2.93 11.77 12.44
N TYR A 182 2.33 10.81 13.17
CA TYR A 182 0.95 10.96 13.65
C TYR A 182 0.78 12.08 14.67
N ALA A 183 1.76 12.29 15.54
CA ALA A 183 1.77 13.43 16.46
C ALA A 183 1.86 14.78 15.69
N GLU A 184 2.67 14.85 14.63
CA GLU A 184 2.82 16.08 13.84
C GLU A 184 1.55 16.46 13.07
N ILE A 185 0.82 15.47 12.53
CA ILE A 185 -0.46 15.70 11.85
C ILE A 185 -1.66 15.79 12.84
N GLY A 186 -1.43 15.62 14.14
CA GLY A 186 -2.43 15.73 15.21
C GLY A 186 -3.44 14.59 15.25
N MET A 187 -3.00 13.36 14.96
CA MET A 187 -3.82 12.15 14.83
C MET A 187 -3.35 10.98 15.72
N ASP A 188 -2.35 11.20 16.58
CA ASP A 188 -1.81 10.22 17.51
C ASP A 188 -2.87 9.60 18.42
N ASP A 189 -3.78 10.43 18.96
CA ASP A 189 -4.90 9.97 19.80
C ASP A 189 -5.92 9.09 19.05
N SER A 190 -5.91 9.08 17.71
CA SER A 190 -6.87 8.34 16.88
C SER A 190 -6.39 6.93 16.51
N LEU A 191 -5.11 6.62 16.67
CA LEU A 191 -4.50 5.38 16.20
C LEU A 191 -5.13 4.12 16.81
N ASP A 192 -5.38 4.12 18.12
CA ASP A 192 -6.02 2.97 18.79
C ASP A 192 -7.45 2.74 18.30
N TYR A 193 -8.22 3.81 18.14
CA TYR A 193 -9.59 3.73 17.62
C TYR A 193 -9.62 3.18 16.20
N TRP A 194 -8.74 3.68 15.32
CA TRP A 194 -8.64 3.19 13.95
C TRP A 194 -8.17 1.75 13.86
N ARG A 195 -7.19 1.35 14.68
CA ARG A 195 -6.72 -0.03 14.74
C ARG A 195 -7.87 -0.97 15.10
N ASP A 196 -8.63 -0.64 16.14
CA ASP A 196 -9.74 -1.46 16.58
C ASP A 196 -10.83 -1.54 15.48
N ALA A 197 -11.16 -0.43 14.83
CA ALA A 197 -12.09 -0.42 13.69
C ALA A 197 -11.63 -1.26 12.49
N CYS A 198 -10.33 -1.34 12.23
CA CYS A 198 -9.77 -2.20 11.18
C CYS A 198 -9.81 -3.68 11.55
N LEU A 199 -9.57 -4.02 12.83
CA LEU A 199 -9.50 -5.41 13.30
C LEU A 199 -10.87 -6.00 13.63
N GLU A 200 -11.92 -5.18 13.74
CA GLU A 200 -13.29 -5.66 13.86
C GLU A 200 -13.75 -6.29 12.52
N PRO A 201 -14.32 -7.51 12.54
CA PRO A 201 -14.82 -8.15 11.34
C PRO A 201 -15.99 -7.34 10.77
N ASP A 202 -15.83 -6.88 9.52
CA ASP A 202 -16.81 -6.08 8.78
C ASP A 202 -18.17 -6.80 8.76
N THR A 203 -19.14 -6.32 9.56
CA THR A 203 -20.47 -6.94 9.65
C THR A 203 -21.42 -6.52 8.53
N GLU A 204 -21.02 -5.55 7.68
CA GLU A 204 -21.91 -4.96 6.69
C GLU A 204 -21.75 -5.51 5.25
N ASP A 205 -20.63 -6.15 4.88
CA ASP A 205 -20.42 -6.66 3.50
C ASP A 205 -20.72 -8.17 3.34
N SER A 206 -21.16 -8.87 4.38
CA SER A 206 -21.56 -10.30 4.29
C SER A 206 -22.90 -10.54 3.58
N ALA A 207 -23.52 -9.50 3.00
CA ALA A 207 -24.85 -9.57 2.39
C ALA A 207 -24.84 -9.50 0.84
N ALA A 208 -23.67 -9.48 0.20
CA ALA A 208 -23.55 -9.28 -1.25
C ALA A 208 -22.70 -10.32 -1.99
N VAL A 209 -22.69 -11.59 -1.54
CA VAL A 209 -22.19 -12.75 -2.32
C VAL A 209 -23.34 -13.72 -2.62
#